data_AF-A0A7X6IAY2-F1
#
_entry.id   AF-A0A7X6IAY2-F1
#
_cell.length_a   1.000
_cell.length_b   1.000
_cell.length_c   1.000
_cell.angle_alpha   90.00
_cell.angle_beta   90.00
_cell.angle_gamma   90.00
#
_symmetry.space_group_name_H-M   'P 1'
#
loop_
_entity.id
_entity.type
_entity.pdbx_description
1 polymer ?
#
loop_
_entity_poly.entity_id
_entity_poly.type
_entity_poly.pdbx_seq_one_letter_code
_entity_poly.pdbx_strand_id
1 'polypeptide(L)' 'MRCLRCRGMMVEERVFTMEGGIAMARCVCCGDLIDPVVIRNRSVPCSAEARGGRHYRLGIA' A
#
# COMPACT_ATOMS: atom_id res chain seq x y z
N MET A 1 -2.28 -11.59 3.90
CA MET A 1 -1.69 -11.05 2.65
C MET A 1 -0.22 -11.43 2.56
N ARG A 2 0.36 -11.51 1.35
CA ARG A 2 1.80 -11.74 1.14
C ARG A 2 2.40 -10.52 0.44
N CYS A 3 3.67 -10.23 0.71
CA CYS A 3 4.36 -9.11 0.08
C CYS A 3 4.37 -9.26 -1.45
N LEU A 4 4.01 -8.20 -2.17
CA LEU A 4 3.98 -8.21 -3.64
C LEU A 4 5.40 -8.24 -4.25
N ARG A 5 6.42 -7.78 -3.52
CA ARG A 5 7.83 -7.83 -3.96
C ARG A 5 8.50 -9.18 -3.73
N CYS A 6 8.50 -9.69 -2.50
CA CYS A 6 9.27 -10.89 -2.14
C CYS A 6 8.42 -12.10 -1.73
N ARG A 7 7.09 -11.97 -1.70
CA ARG A 7 6.14 -12.99 -1.20
C ARG A 7 6.28 -13.35 0.28
N GLY A 8 7.09 -12.58 1.03
CA GLY A 8 7.26 -12.72 2.48
C GLY A 8 6.00 -12.36 3.30
N MET A 9 6.08 -12.66 4.60
CA MET A 9 5.00 -12.38 5.55
C MET A 9 4.85 -10.87 5.76
N MET A 10 3.60 -10.41 5.83
CA MET A 10 3.28 -9.03 6.14
C MET A 10 2.57 -8.93 7.48
N VAL A 11 2.91 -7.91 8.25
CA VAL A 11 2.33 -7.60 9.56
C VAL A 11 1.72 -6.21 9.53
N GLU A 12 0.69 -5.99 10.33
CA GLU A 12 0.14 -4.66 10.53
C GLU A 12 1.15 -3.78 11.28
N GLU A 13 1.32 -2.55 10.82
CA GLU A 13 2.18 -1.55 11.43
C GLU A 13 1.49 -0.20 11.47
N ARG A 14 1.64 0.53 12.57
CA ARG A 14 1.11 1.87 12.71
C ARG A 14 2.18 2.91 12.33
N VAL A 15 1.92 3.70 11.31
CA VAL A 15 2.76 4.82 10.87
C VAL A 15 2.16 6.12 11.37
N PHE A 16 2.95 6.94 12.05
CA PHE A 16 2.49 8.22 12.58
C PHE A 16 2.85 9.35 11.62
N THR A 17 1.83 10.04 11.13
CA THR A 17 1.94 11.27 10.32
C THR A 17 1.51 12.48 11.14
N MET A 18 1.62 13.67 10.55
CA MET A 18 1.11 14.90 11.16
C MET A 18 -0.42 14.87 11.35
N GLU A 19 -1.14 14.10 10.54
CA GLU A 19 -2.60 13.94 10.64
C GLU A 19 -3.02 12.81 11.61
N GLY A 20 -2.09 11.99 12.10
CA GLY A 20 -2.36 10.92 13.07
C GLY A 20 -1.73 9.57 12.72
N GLY A 21 -2.18 8.51 13.40
CA GLY A 21 -1.67 7.15 13.17
C GLY A 21 -2.47 6.40 12.10
N ILE A 22 -1.80 5.97 11.04
CA ILE A 22 -2.39 5.20 9.93
C ILE A 22 -1.92 3.74 10.01
N ALA A 23 -2.83 2.79 9.79
CA ALA A 23 -2.50 1.36 9.73
C ALA A 23 -1.99 0.98 8.32
N MET A 24 -0.74 0.52 8.25
CA MET A 24 -0.06 0.02 7.06
C MET A 24 0.26 -1.47 7.21
N ALA A 25 0.67 -2.13 6.13
CA ALA A 25 1.22 -3.48 6.19
C ALA A 25 2.70 -3.48 5.77
N ARG A 26 3.58 -3.93 6.67
CA ARG A 26 5.04 -4.04 6.43
C ARG A 26 5.44 -5.49 6.21
N CYS A 27 6.25 -5.74 5.19
CA CYS A 27 6.91 -7.02 4.99
C CYS A 27 8.09 -7.18 5.96
N VAL A 28 8.08 -8.25 6.76
CA VAL A 28 9.20 -8.53 7.70
C VAL A 28 10.47 -9.02 7.00
N CYS A 29 10.37 -9.45 5.74
CA CYS A 29 11.50 -9.99 4.99
C CYS A 29 12.27 -8.92 4.19
N CYS A 30 11.57 -7.96 3.56
CA CYS A 30 12.19 -6.96 2.68
C CYS A 30 11.86 -5.50 3.02
N GLY A 31 11.07 -5.26 4.06
CA GLY A 31 10.70 -3.91 4.50
C GLY A 31 9.66 -3.20 3.62
N ASP A 32 9.14 -3.84 2.57
CA ASP A 32 8.14 -3.23 1.71
C ASP A 32 6.87 -2.87 2.49
N LEU A 33 6.38 -1.64 2.27
CA LEU A 33 5.28 -1.06 3.03
C LEU A 33 4.13 -0.73 2.07
N ILE A 34 2.94 -1.24 2.37
CA ILE A 34 1.76 -1.00 1.54
C ILE A 34 0.58 -0.52 2.37
N ASP A 35 -0.26 0.30 1.73
CA ASP A 35 -1.56 0.73 2.26
C ASP A 35 -2.65 -0.26 1.78
N PRO A 36 -3.26 -1.05 2.68
CA PRO A 36 -4.31 -2.01 2.31
C PRO A 36 -5.56 -1.34 1.71
N VAL A 37 -5.88 -0.11 2.11
CA VAL A 37 -7.04 0.65 1.60
C VAL A 37 -6.80 1.01 0.14
N VAL A 38 -5.61 1.50 -0.19
CA VAL A 38 -5.26 1.85 -1.57
C VAL A 38 -5.28 0.62 -2.48
N ILE A 39 -4.73 -0.51 -2.02
CA ILE A 39 -4.78 -1.77 -2.76
C ILE A 39 -6.22 -2.21 -3.00
N ARG A 40 -7.06 -2.19 -1.97
CA ARG A 40 -8.49 -2.54 -2.08
C ARG A 40 -9.20 -1.66 -3.10
N ASN A 41 -9.05 -0.34 -3.01
CA ASN A 41 -9.74 0.60 -3.89
C ASN A 41 -9.27 0.50 -5.35
N ARG A 42 -8.00 0.15 -5.59
CA ARG A 42 -7.46 -0.10 -6.93
C ARG A 42 -7.88 -1.43 -7.53
N SER A 43 -8.17 -2.43 -6.68
CA SER A 43 -8.64 -3.74 -7.14
C SER A 43 -10.10 -3.74 -7.60
N VAL A 44 -10.87 -2.70 -7.24
CA VAL A 44 -12.20 -2.48 -7.79
C VAL A 44 -12.03 -1.83 -9.16
N PRO A 45 -12.40 -2.49 -10.27
CA PRO A 45 -12.40 -1.83 -11.58
C PRO A 45 -13.36 -0.66 -11.53
N CYS A 46 -12.81 0.55 -11.57
CA CYS A 46 -13.58 1.77 -11.65
C CYS A 46 -14.28 1.76 -13.01
N SER A 47 -15.61 1.64 -13.02
CA SER A 47 -16.43 2.01 -14.17
C SER A 47 -15.99 3.42 -14.59
N ALA A 48 -15.44 3.52 -15.80
CA ALA A 48 -14.64 4.64 -16.24
C ALA A 48 -15.35 5.98 -16.08
N GLU A 49 -14.86 6.85 -15.18
CA GLU A 49 -14.93 8.32 -15.27
C GLU A 49 -14.20 9.00 -14.09
N ALA A 50 -12.88 8.86 -14.01
CA ALA A 50 -12.07 9.74 -13.17
C ALA A 50 -10.66 9.88 -13.76
N ARG A 51 -10.48 10.87 -14.65
CA ARG A 51 -9.17 11.33 -15.09
C ARG A 51 -8.46 11.94 -13.88
N GLY A 52 -7.34 11.34 -13.45
CA GLY A 52 -6.48 11.95 -12.42
C GLY A 52 -5.84 10.99 -11.43
N GLY A 53 -5.35 9.84 -11.89
CA GLY A 53 -4.53 8.97 -11.04
C GLY A 53 -3.16 9.59 -10.79
N ARG A 54 -2.96 10.26 -9.64
CA ARG A 54 -1.61 10.62 -9.18
C ARG A 54 -0.83 9.34 -8.93
N HIS A 55 0.14 9.08 -9.80
CA HIS A 55 1.09 8.00 -9.69
C HIS A 55 1.99 8.29 -8.49
N TYR A 56 1.66 7.79 -7.30
CA TYR A 56 2.67 7.65 -6.26
C TYR A 56 3.68 6.65 -6.81
N ARG A 57 4.86 7.16 -7.16
CA ARG A 57 5.99 6.35 -7.62
C ARG A 57 6.39 5.50 -6.43
N LEU A 58 5.92 4.25 -6.36
CA LEU A 58 6.52 3.25 -5.49
C LEU A 58 7.98 3.15 -5.93
N GLY A 59 8.86 3.79 -5.16
CA GLY A 59 10.29 3.78 -5.40
C GLY A 59 10.79 2.35 -5.27
N ILE A 60 10.90 1.68 -6.41
CA ILE A 60 11.68 0.46 -6.57
C ILE A 60 12.97 0.92 -7.25
N ALA A 61 13.99 1.15 -6.43
CA ALA A 61 15.40 1.07 -6.78
C ALA A 61 16.11 0.47 -5.57
#